data_AF-A0A935E739-F1
#
_entry.id   AF-A0A935E739-F1
#
_cell.length_a   1.000
_cell.length_b   1.000
_cell.length_c   1.000
_cell.angle_alpha   90.00
_cell.angle_beta   90.00
_cell.angle_gamma   90.00
#
_symmetry.space_group_name_H-M   'P 1'
#
loop_
_entity.id
_entity.type
_entity.pdbx_description
1 polymer ?
#
loop_
_entity_poly.entity_id
_entity_poly.type
_entity_poly.pdbx_seq_one_letter_code
_entity_poly.pdbx_strand_id
1 'polypeptide(L)'
;MSTPRTPRALGGYGPAVLVGLALALVSIYVPSVSTERVSTAADPDIGQSALARGNGRAAVASETTIALDGPTGVAGSTGPSGTSGLDPTVAGPGGAARTGSQGAPGVAPGTVKSCGDVQVKGDPYSPPCYLWGGGDNGGATARGVTADTITITIRDGTFDKGVIDAMSRAAMRNGASNYLAGETPELIKETFRGLVDYFNANYQFYGRKLDLQFFNGKGELIEEVLGGSQERAQADAITVANEIKAFADLSGVSPPYADALARQKVIAVGAPYMSKSWFQARRPYEWSWFADCNTLVDMSTSYYIARLAGRPANLAGGALKGQPRRMALVAPDSDWFQDCVAAGPERVRAAGFAGEAQDDAFTYRLDINAMAPQAYSIIPQLVSRKVTTVVCACDPLMLMFLTGKAREQGYQPEWVSTGLAFVDQDPVAQLFEQSNWDGAFGISFAGAPPAANSGPGARAFASTRPGKVPSKTVEALFHQLQVFAVGVQMAGPKLTPETFEAGMFKYPTRSGPAGTWTFGSGDYTATGDAREVYYSASTPSTQAGGRGSWIDPSGGRSRYLPGQFPTGDPVNGT
;
A
#
# COMPACT_ATOMS: atom_id res chain seq x y z
N MET A 1 -18.39 78.32 -3.80
CA MET A 1 -19.69 78.07 -3.13
C MET A 1 -19.50 76.89 -2.19
N SER A 2 -19.93 77.06 -0.95
CA SER A 2 -19.55 76.23 0.20
C SER A 2 -20.60 75.14 0.51
N THR A 3 -20.09 74.01 1.03
CA THR A 3 -20.69 72.99 1.95
C THR A 3 -21.84 72.07 1.47
N PRO A 4 -22.05 70.85 2.07
CA PRO A 4 -21.39 70.22 3.23
C PRO A 4 -20.98 68.73 3.10
N ARG A 5 -20.17 68.27 4.06
CA ARG A 5 -19.95 66.86 4.44
C ARG A 5 -21.14 66.31 5.23
N THR A 6 -21.46 65.02 5.09
CA THR A 6 -22.00 64.15 6.16
C THR A 6 -21.40 62.74 6.08
N PRO A 7 -21.25 62.02 7.22
CA PRO A 7 -20.42 60.83 7.34
C PRO A 7 -21.24 59.54 7.14
N ARG A 8 -20.62 58.50 6.56
CA ARG A 8 -21.12 57.11 6.67
C ARG A 8 -20.03 56.24 7.29
N ALA A 9 -20.10 56.14 8.62
CA ALA A 9 -19.63 54.96 9.32
C ALA A 9 -20.57 53.78 9.00
N LEU A 10 -20.03 52.56 9.05
CA LEU A 10 -20.70 51.26 8.83
C LEU A 10 -20.91 50.86 7.37
N GLY A 11 -19.81 50.47 6.70
CA GLY A 11 -19.85 49.76 5.43
C GLY A 11 -18.61 48.88 5.28
N GLY A 12 -18.56 47.76 6.00
CA GLY A 12 -17.41 46.84 5.91
C GLY A 12 -17.60 45.46 6.53
N TYR A 13 -18.58 45.27 7.43
CA TYR A 13 -18.75 44.01 8.16
C TYR A 13 -19.96 43.16 7.74
N GLY A 14 -20.73 43.59 6.73
CA GLY A 14 -21.90 42.85 6.23
C GLY A 14 -21.60 41.38 5.84
N PRO A 15 -20.52 41.09 5.10
CA PRO A 15 -20.17 39.71 4.74
C PRO A 15 -19.68 38.87 5.92
N ALA A 16 -18.97 39.48 6.88
CA ALA A 16 -18.42 38.78 8.05
C ALA A 16 -19.51 38.39 9.07
N VAL A 17 -20.54 39.22 9.23
CA VAL A 17 -21.69 38.93 10.09
C VAL A 17 -22.56 37.82 9.49
N LEU A 18 -22.68 37.75 8.15
CA LEU A 18 -23.42 36.69 7.46
C LEU A 18 -22.70 35.32 7.53
N VAL A 19 -21.36 35.30 7.47
CA VAL A 19 -20.57 34.06 7.63
C VAL A 19 -20.61 33.58 9.09
N GLY A 20 -20.56 34.49 10.06
CA GLY A 20 -20.68 34.14 11.49
C GLY A 20 -22.05 33.54 11.85
N LEU A 21 -23.14 34.06 11.28
CA LEU A 21 -24.49 33.53 11.49
C LEU A 21 -24.74 32.19 10.78
N ALA A 22 -24.11 31.95 9.62
CA ALA A 22 -24.18 30.66 8.94
C ALA A 22 -23.43 29.55 9.70
N LEU A 23 -22.26 29.86 10.28
CA LEU A 23 -21.51 28.92 11.12
C LEU A 23 -22.21 28.60 12.45
N ALA A 24 -22.93 29.57 13.03
CA ALA A 24 -23.72 29.36 14.25
C ALA A 24 -25.02 28.55 14.02
N LEU A 25 -25.53 28.47 12.79
CA LEU A 25 -26.70 27.63 12.46
C LEU A 25 -26.33 26.17 12.15
N VAL A 26 -25.11 25.92 11.65
CA VAL A 26 -24.60 24.56 11.42
C VAL A 26 -24.31 23.83 12.74
N SER A 27 -23.95 24.55 13.82
CA SER A 27 -23.74 23.95 15.15
C SER A 27 -25.02 23.57 15.90
N ILE A 28 -26.20 23.99 15.43
CA ILE A 28 -27.49 23.72 16.09
C ILE A 28 -28.24 22.53 15.46
N TYR A 29 -27.89 22.10 14.24
CA TYR A 29 -28.65 21.09 13.49
C TYR A 29 -27.88 19.82 13.07
N VAL A 30 -26.61 19.67 13.45
CA VAL A 30 -25.88 18.41 13.27
C VAL A 30 -25.92 17.62 14.58
N PRO A 31 -26.64 16.48 14.66
CA PRO A 31 -26.58 15.63 15.83
C PRO A 31 -25.18 15.02 15.93
N SER A 32 -24.41 15.42 16.95
CA SER A 32 -23.16 14.77 17.33
C SER A 32 -23.49 13.38 17.88
N VAL A 33 -23.21 12.33 17.12
CA VAL A 33 -23.20 10.96 17.65
C VAL A 33 -21.86 10.77 18.37
N SER A 34 -21.82 11.12 19.66
CA SER A 34 -20.78 10.70 20.56
C SER A 34 -21.08 9.28 21.00
N THR A 35 -20.22 8.31 20.64
CA THR A 35 -20.18 7.01 21.30
C THR A 35 -19.78 7.21 22.76
N GLU A 36 -20.78 7.15 23.62
CA GLU A 36 -20.70 7.28 25.07
C GLU A 36 -19.97 6.05 25.64
N ARG A 37 -18.83 6.28 26.32
CA ARG A 37 -18.29 5.30 27.26
C ARG A 37 -19.20 5.32 28.49
N VAL A 38 -19.86 4.20 28.76
CA VAL A 38 -20.55 3.95 30.04
C VAL A 38 -19.48 3.83 31.13
N SER A 39 -19.19 4.95 31.78
CA SER A 39 -18.49 4.97 33.06
C SER A 39 -19.56 4.95 34.15
N THR A 40 -19.64 3.86 34.91
CA THR A 40 -20.45 3.81 36.13
C THR A 40 -19.90 4.80 37.14
N ALA A 41 -20.70 5.80 37.47
CA ALA A 41 -20.42 6.76 38.52
C ALA A 41 -20.54 6.10 39.91
N ALA A 42 -19.54 6.32 40.76
CA ALA A 42 -19.70 6.36 42.21
C ALA A 42 -19.10 7.69 42.69
N ASP A 43 -19.89 8.41 43.49
CA ASP A 43 -19.67 9.79 43.98
C ASP A 43 -18.42 9.92 44.89
N PRO A 44 -17.91 11.14 45.13
CA PRO A 44 -16.56 11.44 45.57
C PRO A 44 -16.45 11.55 47.08
N ASP A 45 -15.28 11.24 47.65
CA ASP A 45 -14.69 12.08 48.69
C ASP A 45 -13.21 11.77 49.05
N ILE A 46 -12.45 12.86 49.27
CA ILE A 46 -11.22 13.06 50.07
C ILE A 46 -9.87 12.38 49.67
N GLY A 47 -8.94 13.22 49.17
CA GLY A 47 -7.68 13.58 49.84
C GLY A 47 -6.45 12.64 49.91
N GLN A 48 -5.31 13.18 49.46
CA GLN A 48 -3.91 12.93 49.88
C GLN A 48 -3.14 11.67 49.41
N SER A 49 -2.00 11.97 48.77
CA SER A 49 -0.64 11.40 48.91
C SER A 49 -0.33 9.90 48.74
N ALA A 50 0.76 9.71 47.98
CA ALA A 50 1.85 8.74 48.13
C ALA A 50 1.76 7.36 47.43
N LEU A 51 2.77 7.14 46.58
CA LEU A 51 3.62 5.95 46.45
C LEU A 51 3.06 4.60 46.95
N ALA A 52 2.94 3.59 46.07
CA ALA A 52 3.72 2.34 46.14
C ALA A 52 3.29 1.29 45.09
N ARG A 53 4.29 0.47 44.75
CA ARG A 53 4.33 -0.75 43.95
C ARG A 53 3.21 -1.77 44.26
N GLY A 54 2.89 -2.61 43.28
CA GLY A 54 2.29 -3.92 43.54
C GLY A 54 1.93 -4.73 42.29
N ASN A 55 2.72 -5.78 42.01
CA ASN A 55 2.40 -6.88 41.10
C ASN A 55 1.11 -7.61 41.50
N GLY A 56 0.39 -8.15 40.52
CA GLY A 56 -0.70 -9.11 40.76
C GLY A 56 -1.20 -9.78 39.49
N ARG A 57 -0.72 -11.00 39.21
CA ARG A 57 -1.35 -11.97 38.33
C ARG A 57 -2.73 -12.36 38.89
N ALA A 58 -3.70 -12.58 38.01
CA ALA A 58 -4.78 -13.52 38.24
C ALA A 58 -5.22 -14.16 36.91
N ALA A 59 -5.06 -15.50 36.84
CA ALA A 59 -5.87 -16.39 36.02
C ALA A 59 -7.31 -16.40 36.59
N VAL A 60 -8.36 -16.83 35.89
CA VAL A 60 -8.74 -18.23 35.61
C VAL A 60 -10.04 -18.19 34.77
N ALA A 61 -10.14 -19.11 33.79
CA ALA A 61 -11.26 -19.93 33.26
C ALA A 61 -12.73 -19.44 33.36
N SER A 62 -13.70 -19.87 32.54
CA SER A 62 -13.93 -21.13 31.82
C SER A 62 -15.15 -20.89 30.89
N GLU A 63 -15.28 -21.56 29.74
CA GLU A 63 -16.29 -22.63 29.45
C GLU A 63 -17.12 -22.20 28.20
N THR A 64 -17.55 -22.99 27.19
CA THR A 64 -17.76 -24.44 27.05
C THR A 64 -17.77 -24.85 25.57
N THR A 65 -17.28 -26.07 25.33
CA THR A 65 -17.27 -26.90 24.12
C THR A 65 -18.64 -27.51 23.77
N ILE A 66 -18.89 -27.77 22.47
CA ILE A 66 -19.75 -28.88 22.02
C ILE A 66 -19.01 -29.63 20.91
N ALA A 67 -18.81 -30.93 21.13
CA ALA A 67 -18.31 -31.92 20.18
C ALA A 67 -19.46 -32.86 19.78
N LEU A 68 -19.43 -33.41 18.56
CA LEU A 68 -20.14 -34.64 18.21
C LEU A 68 -19.31 -35.51 17.26
N ASP A 69 -19.14 -36.76 17.70
CA ASP A 69 -18.52 -37.91 17.04
C ASP A 69 -19.26 -38.42 15.79
N GLY A 70 -18.53 -39.14 14.95
CA GLY A 70 -19.07 -39.93 13.83
C GLY A 70 -19.55 -41.33 14.24
N PRO A 71 -19.70 -42.23 13.26
CA PRO A 71 -19.30 -43.61 13.49
C PRO A 71 -18.52 -44.24 12.32
N THR A 72 -17.73 -45.25 12.69
CA THR A 72 -16.94 -46.17 11.86
C THR A 72 -17.76 -47.37 11.38
N GLY A 73 -17.32 -47.98 10.27
CA GLY A 73 -17.72 -49.31 9.81
C GLY A 73 -16.85 -49.79 8.65
N VAL A 74 -16.14 -50.91 8.84
CA VAL A 74 -15.17 -51.52 7.91
C VAL A 74 -15.67 -52.91 7.47
N ALA A 75 -15.37 -53.28 6.21
CA ALA A 75 -15.25 -54.61 5.57
C ALA A 75 -16.01 -54.62 4.22
N GLY A 76 -15.55 -55.17 3.08
CA GLY A 76 -14.40 -55.97 2.70
C GLY A 76 -14.70 -56.69 1.35
N SER A 77 -13.69 -56.77 0.49
CA SER A 77 -13.43 -57.84 -0.52
C SER A 77 -14.04 -57.82 -1.94
N THR A 78 -13.15 -58.22 -2.87
CA THR A 78 -13.32 -58.91 -4.18
C THR A 78 -13.67 -58.12 -5.46
N GLY A 79 -12.70 -58.08 -6.38
CA GLY A 79 -12.95 -58.08 -7.84
C GLY A 79 -13.19 -59.50 -8.35
N PRO A 80 -13.58 -59.68 -9.63
CA PRO A 80 -12.53 -59.93 -10.64
C PRO A 80 -12.79 -59.40 -12.08
N SER A 81 -11.66 -59.36 -12.79
CA SER A 81 -11.29 -59.41 -14.22
C SER A 81 -12.27 -59.87 -15.32
N GLY A 82 -12.02 -59.39 -16.55
CA GLY A 82 -12.30 -60.09 -17.84
C GLY A 82 -12.77 -59.18 -19.00
N THR A 83 -11.87 -58.57 -19.80
CA THR A 83 -11.43 -58.98 -21.17
C THR A 83 -12.44 -58.81 -22.33
N SER A 84 -12.09 -57.97 -23.32
CA SER A 84 -11.88 -58.38 -24.74
C SER A 84 -11.60 -57.17 -25.64
N GLY A 85 -10.46 -57.17 -26.33
CA GLY A 85 -10.15 -56.22 -27.41
C GLY A 85 -10.83 -56.58 -28.72
N LEU A 86 -10.73 -55.69 -29.71
CA LEU A 86 -10.69 -55.94 -31.16
C LEU A 86 -10.37 -54.61 -31.87
N ASP A 87 -9.39 -54.66 -32.77
CA ASP A 87 -9.01 -53.70 -33.83
C ASP A 87 -8.76 -54.60 -35.08
N PRO A 88 -8.67 -54.16 -36.36
CA PRO A 88 -8.84 -52.83 -36.97
C PRO A 88 -9.68 -52.81 -38.29
N THR A 89 -9.92 -51.64 -38.91
CA THR A 89 -9.78 -51.39 -40.39
C THR A 89 -10.16 -49.95 -40.84
N VAL A 90 -9.14 -49.20 -41.28
CA VAL A 90 -8.94 -48.41 -42.54
C VAL A 90 -10.07 -47.57 -43.22
N ALA A 91 -9.79 -46.26 -43.28
CA ALA A 91 -9.93 -45.22 -44.34
C ALA A 91 -11.27 -44.60 -44.80
N GLY A 92 -11.28 -43.25 -44.88
CA GLY A 92 -12.11 -42.44 -45.79
C GLY A 92 -12.38 -41.00 -45.31
N PRO A 93 -11.99 -39.92 -46.04
CA PRO A 93 -11.96 -38.55 -45.53
C PRO A 93 -13.20 -37.71 -45.88
N GLY A 94 -13.51 -36.70 -45.06
CA GLY A 94 -14.32 -35.56 -45.50
C GLY A 94 -15.19 -34.91 -44.42
N GLY A 95 -15.01 -33.60 -44.21
CA GLY A 95 -16.14 -32.71 -43.93
C GLY A 95 -16.15 -31.99 -42.58
N ALA A 96 -15.88 -30.68 -42.67
CA ALA A 96 -16.35 -29.60 -41.80
C ALA A 96 -15.78 -29.50 -40.37
N ALA A 97 -14.69 -28.72 -40.28
CA ALA A 97 -14.21 -28.12 -39.05
C ALA A 97 -15.31 -27.28 -38.36
N ARG A 98 -15.66 -27.66 -37.13
CA ARG A 98 -16.13 -26.70 -36.14
C ARG A 98 -14.89 -26.14 -35.45
N THR A 99 -14.76 -24.83 -35.40
CA THR A 99 -13.72 -24.12 -34.64
C THR A 99 -13.93 -24.34 -33.15
N GLY A 100 -13.44 -25.48 -32.65
CA GLY A 100 -13.23 -25.72 -31.23
C GLY A 100 -11.95 -25.03 -30.79
N SER A 101 -12.01 -24.37 -29.63
CA SER A 101 -10.86 -23.77 -28.96
C SER A 101 -9.67 -24.73 -28.96
N GLN A 102 -8.55 -24.31 -29.54
CA GLN A 102 -7.31 -25.08 -29.52
C GLN A 102 -6.85 -25.25 -28.07
N GLY A 103 -7.04 -26.44 -27.51
CA GLY A 103 -6.26 -26.85 -26.33
C GLY A 103 -4.78 -26.74 -26.68
N ALA A 104 -3.94 -26.32 -25.72
CA ALA A 104 -2.50 -26.30 -25.93
C ALA A 104 -2.03 -27.70 -26.38
N PRO A 105 -1.18 -27.82 -27.43
CA PRO A 105 -0.79 -29.12 -27.96
C PRO A 105 -0.22 -30.02 -26.84
N GLY A 106 -0.94 -31.10 -26.51
CA GLY A 106 -0.49 -32.12 -25.55
C GLY A 106 -0.96 -32.01 -24.10
N VAL A 107 -1.99 -31.22 -23.77
CA VAL A 107 -2.64 -31.22 -22.44
C VAL A 107 -4.08 -31.73 -22.56
N ALA A 108 -4.46 -32.69 -21.69
CA ALA A 108 -5.80 -33.28 -21.74
C ALA A 108 -6.88 -32.27 -21.29
N PRO A 109 -8.10 -32.30 -21.86
CA PRO A 109 -9.20 -31.44 -21.43
C PRO A 109 -9.46 -31.54 -19.93
N GLY A 110 -9.73 -30.41 -19.28
CA GLY A 110 -9.94 -30.30 -17.83
C GLY A 110 -8.66 -30.37 -16.99
N THR A 111 -7.49 -30.57 -17.61
CA THR A 111 -6.21 -30.71 -16.89
C THR A 111 -5.29 -29.51 -17.08
N VAL A 112 -4.41 -29.31 -16.10
CA VAL A 112 -3.38 -28.27 -16.09
C VAL A 112 -2.01 -28.96 -16.07
N LYS A 113 -1.08 -28.47 -16.89
CA LYS A 113 0.30 -28.97 -16.98
C LYS A 113 1.28 -27.80 -16.84
N SER A 114 2.34 -27.98 -16.08
CA SER A 114 3.45 -27.01 -16.05
C SER A 114 4.14 -26.90 -17.42
N CYS A 115 4.49 -25.68 -17.83
CA CYS A 115 5.23 -25.40 -19.07
C CYS A 115 6.60 -24.75 -18.86
N GLY A 116 7.05 -24.63 -17.61
CA GLY A 116 8.34 -24.02 -17.26
C GLY A 116 8.25 -23.11 -16.04
N ASP A 117 9.37 -22.46 -15.73
CA ASP A 117 9.54 -21.74 -14.48
C ASP A 117 8.72 -20.45 -14.39
N VAL A 118 8.44 -19.80 -15.53
CA VAL A 118 7.73 -18.52 -15.62
C VAL A 118 6.77 -18.50 -16.79
N GLN A 119 5.55 -18.02 -16.55
CA GLN A 119 4.51 -17.78 -17.56
C GLN A 119 4.93 -16.74 -18.61
N VAL A 120 5.54 -15.65 -18.15
CA VAL A 120 5.94 -14.51 -18.98
C VAL A 120 7.45 -14.30 -18.85
N LYS A 121 8.16 -14.47 -19.95
CA LYS A 121 9.61 -14.27 -19.99
C LYS A 121 9.96 -12.79 -19.84
N GLY A 122 10.93 -12.48 -18.98
CA GLY A 122 11.40 -11.11 -18.74
C GLY A 122 10.53 -10.31 -17.76
N ASP A 123 9.49 -10.92 -17.20
CA ASP A 123 8.73 -10.40 -16.07
C ASP A 123 9.24 -11.05 -14.78
N PRO A 124 9.89 -10.29 -13.87
CA PRO A 124 10.50 -10.84 -12.67
C PRO A 124 9.48 -11.42 -11.68
N TYR A 125 8.21 -11.00 -11.75
CA TYR A 125 7.13 -11.45 -10.88
C TYR A 125 6.17 -12.41 -11.58
N SER A 126 6.56 -12.93 -12.74
CA SER A 126 5.73 -13.90 -13.43
C SER A 126 5.51 -15.14 -12.55
N PRO A 127 4.25 -15.62 -12.44
CA PRO A 127 3.96 -16.90 -11.79
C PRO A 127 4.55 -18.06 -12.60
N PRO A 128 4.63 -19.28 -12.02
CA PRO A 128 4.95 -20.49 -12.75
C PRO A 128 4.08 -20.67 -14.01
N CYS A 129 4.68 -21.22 -15.07
CA CYS A 129 4.00 -21.39 -16.35
C CYS A 129 2.99 -22.54 -16.30
N TYR A 130 1.74 -22.27 -16.70
CA TYR A 130 0.71 -23.30 -16.82
C TYR A 130 0.05 -23.32 -18.20
N LEU A 131 -0.07 -24.52 -18.76
CA LEU A 131 -0.93 -24.83 -19.90
C LEU A 131 -2.20 -25.50 -19.41
N TRP A 132 -3.33 -25.11 -20.01
CA TRP A 132 -4.62 -25.72 -19.76
C TRP A 132 -5.14 -26.37 -21.04
N GLY A 133 -5.64 -27.61 -20.92
CA GLY A 133 -6.13 -28.39 -22.07
C GLY A 133 -7.50 -27.97 -22.61
N GLY A 134 -8.07 -26.86 -22.13
CA GLY A 134 -9.46 -26.50 -22.40
C GLY A 134 -10.44 -27.33 -21.57
N GLY A 135 -11.73 -27.25 -21.88
CA GLY A 135 -12.78 -28.01 -21.20
C GLY A 135 -13.45 -27.25 -20.06
N ASP A 136 -13.99 -27.98 -19.08
CA ASP A 136 -14.69 -27.37 -17.96
C ASP A 136 -13.72 -26.62 -17.03
N ASN A 137 -13.95 -25.33 -16.85
CA ASN A 137 -13.25 -24.50 -15.88
C ASN A 137 -14.11 -24.23 -14.62
N GLY A 138 -15.22 -24.93 -14.44
CA GLY A 138 -16.16 -24.77 -13.33
C GLY A 138 -17.22 -23.68 -13.55
N GLY A 139 -17.16 -22.92 -14.66
CA GLY A 139 -18.16 -21.90 -14.99
C GLY A 139 -18.25 -20.78 -13.96
N ALA A 140 -19.47 -20.52 -13.46
CA ALA A 140 -19.78 -19.47 -12.50
C ALA A 140 -19.42 -19.90 -11.06
N THR A 141 -18.13 -19.88 -10.76
CA THR A 141 -17.57 -20.37 -9.48
C THR A 141 -17.66 -19.35 -8.34
N ALA A 142 -17.81 -18.06 -8.64
CA ALA A 142 -17.97 -16.97 -7.68
C ALA A 142 -18.69 -15.77 -8.32
N ARG A 143 -19.08 -14.78 -7.52
CA ARG A 143 -19.61 -13.50 -8.03
C ARG A 143 -18.62 -12.87 -9.01
N GLY A 144 -19.11 -12.39 -10.15
CA GLY A 144 -18.28 -11.77 -11.19
C GLY A 144 -17.42 -12.75 -11.99
N VAL A 145 -17.52 -14.06 -11.74
CA VAL A 145 -16.82 -15.10 -12.52
C VAL A 145 -17.84 -15.85 -13.36
N THR A 146 -17.54 -16.02 -14.64
CA THR A 146 -18.30 -16.87 -15.58
C THR A 146 -17.38 -17.91 -16.21
N ALA A 147 -17.89 -18.70 -17.17
CA ALA A 147 -17.05 -19.58 -17.98
C ALA A 147 -16.03 -18.80 -18.83
N ASP A 148 -16.33 -17.56 -19.20
CA ASP A 148 -15.58 -16.78 -20.19
C ASP A 148 -14.94 -15.50 -19.63
N THR A 149 -15.42 -15.00 -18.48
CA THR A 149 -15.02 -13.69 -17.96
C THR A 149 -14.81 -13.66 -16.45
N ILE A 150 -13.99 -12.70 -16.02
CA ILE A 150 -13.78 -12.30 -14.63
C ILE A 150 -13.97 -10.78 -14.58
N THR A 151 -15.10 -10.33 -14.05
CA THR A 151 -15.40 -8.91 -13.91
C THR A 151 -14.56 -8.29 -12.80
N ILE A 152 -13.77 -7.29 -13.15
CA ILE A 152 -12.94 -6.49 -12.24
C ILE A 152 -13.29 -5.02 -12.35
N THR A 153 -13.22 -4.29 -11.24
CA THR A 153 -13.54 -2.86 -11.21
C THR A 153 -12.36 -1.99 -10.86
N ILE A 154 -12.41 -0.75 -11.36
CA ILE A 154 -11.58 0.37 -10.92
C ILE A 154 -12.51 1.57 -10.73
N ARG A 155 -12.46 2.17 -9.55
CA ARG A 155 -13.14 3.44 -9.26
C ARG A 155 -12.45 4.58 -9.98
N ASP A 156 -13.21 5.31 -10.79
CA ASP A 156 -12.76 6.50 -11.50
C ASP A 156 -12.15 7.53 -10.55
N GLY A 157 -11.11 8.25 -11.00
CA GLY A 157 -10.46 9.29 -10.20
C GLY A 157 -9.43 8.79 -9.19
N THR A 158 -9.50 7.52 -8.76
CA THR A 158 -8.60 6.95 -7.73
C THR A 158 -7.13 7.18 -8.04
N PHE A 159 -6.71 6.98 -9.30
CA PHE A 159 -5.32 7.10 -9.70
C PHE A 159 -4.97 8.45 -10.37
N ASP A 160 -5.96 9.34 -10.54
CA ASP A 160 -5.81 10.56 -11.34
C ASP A 160 -5.31 11.76 -10.52
N LYS A 161 -5.73 11.87 -9.24
CA LYS A 161 -5.58 13.09 -8.42
C LYS A 161 -5.32 12.77 -6.95
N GLY A 162 -4.17 12.16 -6.66
CA GLY A 162 -3.75 11.82 -5.30
C GLY A 162 -3.04 12.95 -4.54
N VAL A 163 -2.65 12.66 -3.29
CA VAL A 163 -1.89 13.58 -2.43
C VAL A 163 -0.60 14.07 -3.10
N ILE A 164 0.09 13.20 -3.85
CA ILE A 164 1.33 13.54 -4.57
C ILE A 164 1.09 14.62 -5.62
N ASP A 165 -0.01 14.56 -6.38
CA ASP A 165 -0.35 15.57 -7.40
C ASP A 165 -0.66 16.94 -6.75
N ALA A 166 -1.37 16.94 -5.61
CA ALA A 166 -1.57 18.15 -4.81
C ALA A 166 -0.25 18.74 -4.30
N MET A 167 0.66 17.90 -3.82
CA MET A 167 2.00 18.31 -3.40
C MET A 167 2.84 18.84 -4.56
N SER A 168 2.87 18.15 -5.71
CA SER A 168 3.62 18.59 -6.90
C SER A 168 3.17 19.98 -7.36
N ARG A 169 1.87 20.26 -7.40
CA ARG A 169 1.37 21.62 -7.70
C ARG A 169 1.84 22.66 -6.69
N ALA A 170 1.91 22.32 -5.40
CA ALA A 170 2.38 23.24 -4.37
C ALA A 170 3.89 23.50 -4.48
N ALA A 171 4.68 22.45 -4.71
CA ALA A 171 6.14 22.48 -4.79
C ALA A 171 6.67 23.19 -6.05
N MET A 172 5.89 23.23 -7.14
CA MET A 172 6.22 24.00 -8.35
C MET A 172 6.48 25.49 -8.07
N ARG A 173 5.87 26.07 -7.04
CA ARG A 173 6.14 27.46 -6.61
C ARG A 173 7.57 27.67 -6.12
N ASN A 174 8.26 26.59 -5.74
CA ASN A 174 9.62 26.57 -5.22
C ASN A 174 10.63 25.94 -6.21
N GLY A 175 10.24 25.75 -7.48
CA GLY A 175 11.13 25.26 -8.53
C GLY A 175 11.30 23.73 -8.59
N ALA A 176 10.49 22.95 -7.86
CA ALA A 176 10.46 21.50 -7.98
C ALA A 176 9.95 21.06 -9.37
N SER A 177 10.32 19.86 -9.80
CA SER A 177 9.76 19.25 -11.02
C SER A 177 8.30 18.82 -10.78
N ASN A 178 7.44 18.94 -11.80
CA ASN A 178 6.11 18.30 -11.76
C ASN A 178 6.16 16.97 -12.52
N TYR A 179 6.52 15.90 -11.80
CA TYR A 179 6.56 14.56 -12.36
C TYR A 179 5.22 14.19 -13.03
N LEU A 180 4.07 14.53 -12.43
CA LEU A 180 2.74 14.15 -12.93
C LEU A 180 2.16 15.14 -13.97
N ALA A 181 2.94 16.10 -14.46
CA ALA A 181 2.48 17.04 -15.48
C ALA A 181 1.97 16.30 -16.73
N GLY A 182 0.75 16.59 -17.17
CA GLY A 182 0.14 15.98 -18.36
C GLY A 182 -0.51 14.62 -18.13
N GLU A 183 -0.56 14.11 -16.89
CA GLU A 183 -1.47 13.01 -16.54
C GLU A 183 -2.93 13.46 -16.72
N THR A 184 -3.75 12.60 -17.33
CA THR A 184 -5.19 12.81 -17.43
C THR A 184 -5.94 11.52 -17.09
N PRO A 185 -7.20 11.63 -16.64
CA PRO A 185 -8.05 10.46 -16.41
C PRO A 185 -8.13 9.52 -17.62
N GLU A 186 -8.19 10.08 -18.83
CA GLU A 186 -8.26 9.31 -20.07
C GLU A 186 -6.98 8.53 -20.34
N LEU A 187 -5.81 9.12 -20.04
CA LEU A 187 -4.51 8.47 -20.18
C LEU A 187 -4.38 7.28 -19.22
N ILE A 188 -4.82 7.45 -17.97
CA ILE A 188 -4.80 6.40 -16.95
C ILE A 188 -5.75 5.27 -17.34
N LYS A 189 -6.98 5.59 -17.77
CA LYS A 189 -7.94 4.59 -18.26
C LYS A 189 -7.41 3.82 -19.47
N GLU A 190 -6.81 4.51 -20.44
CA GLU A 190 -6.18 3.85 -21.60
C GLU A 190 -5.02 2.95 -21.18
N THR A 191 -4.23 3.38 -20.20
CA THR A 191 -3.14 2.59 -19.62
C THR A 191 -3.66 1.29 -19.02
N PHE A 192 -4.66 1.36 -18.15
CA PHE A 192 -5.31 0.18 -17.58
C PHE A 192 -5.88 -0.76 -18.65
N ARG A 193 -6.56 -0.23 -19.67
CA ARG A 193 -7.06 -1.06 -20.79
C ARG A 193 -5.93 -1.79 -21.51
N GLY A 194 -4.85 -1.08 -21.83
CA GLY A 194 -3.68 -1.69 -22.48
C GLY A 194 -3.01 -2.76 -21.61
N LEU A 195 -2.95 -2.55 -20.30
CA LEU A 195 -2.40 -3.52 -19.35
C LEU A 195 -3.33 -4.74 -19.18
N VAL A 196 -4.65 -4.55 -19.10
CA VAL A 196 -5.61 -5.66 -19.04
C VAL A 196 -5.56 -6.51 -20.31
N ASP A 197 -5.46 -5.89 -21.49
CA ASP A 197 -5.24 -6.61 -22.75
C ASP A 197 -3.95 -7.45 -22.70
N TYR A 198 -2.89 -6.90 -22.10
CA TYR A 198 -1.62 -7.61 -21.94
C TYR A 198 -1.77 -8.83 -21.03
N PHE A 199 -2.38 -8.67 -19.85
CA PHE A 199 -2.60 -9.81 -18.95
C PHE A 199 -3.49 -10.88 -19.58
N ASN A 200 -4.58 -10.49 -20.25
CA ASN A 200 -5.45 -11.40 -21.00
C ASN A 200 -4.72 -12.19 -22.10
N ALA A 201 -3.67 -11.62 -22.69
CA ALA A 201 -2.91 -12.27 -23.76
C ALA A 201 -1.75 -13.16 -23.24
N ASN A 202 -1.22 -12.87 -22.05
CA ASN A 202 0.05 -13.46 -21.59
C ASN A 202 -0.10 -14.38 -20.36
N TYR A 203 -1.16 -14.22 -19.57
CA TYR A 203 -1.41 -15.03 -18.37
C TYR A 203 -2.43 -16.15 -18.63
N GLN A 204 -2.38 -17.21 -17.83
CA GLN A 204 -3.28 -18.35 -17.93
C GLN A 204 -4.51 -18.15 -17.03
N PHE A 205 -5.64 -17.76 -17.62
CA PHE A 205 -6.93 -17.59 -16.93
C PHE A 205 -7.94 -18.70 -17.22
N TYR A 206 -7.48 -19.85 -17.72
CA TYR A 206 -8.26 -21.09 -17.87
C TYR A 206 -9.54 -20.88 -18.69
N GLY A 207 -9.38 -20.23 -19.85
CA GLY A 207 -10.47 -19.94 -20.78
C GLY A 207 -11.19 -18.61 -20.53
N ARG A 208 -10.90 -17.94 -19.42
CA ARG A 208 -11.51 -16.64 -19.09
C ARG A 208 -10.69 -15.45 -19.58
N LYS A 209 -11.32 -14.28 -19.60
CA LYS A 209 -10.68 -12.97 -19.74
C LYS A 209 -11.10 -12.04 -18.61
N LEU A 210 -10.19 -11.18 -18.18
CA LEU A 210 -10.49 -10.04 -17.33
C LEU A 210 -11.40 -9.07 -18.11
N ASP A 211 -12.56 -8.79 -17.53
CA ASP A 211 -13.53 -7.80 -17.99
C ASP A 211 -13.43 -6.56 -17.09
N LEU A 212 -12.68 -5.56 -17.55
CA LEU A 212 -12.42 -4.34 -16.79
C LEU A 212 -13.57 -3.34 -16.91
N GLN A 213 -14.15 -2.99 -15.76
CA GLN A 213 -15.18 -1.96 -15.66
C GLN A 213 -14.70 -0.77 -14.83
N PHE A 214 -14.75 0.40 -15.44
CA PHE A 214 -14.62 1.66 -14.71
C PHE A 214 -15.98 2.05 -14.16
N PHE A 215 -16.04 2.51 -12.92
CA PHE A 215 -17.27 3.04 -12.35
C PHE A 215 -17.03 4.38 -11.66
N ASN A 216 -18.04 5.24 -11.73
CA ASN A 216 -18.01 6.54 -11.09
C ASN A 216 -18.42 6.39 -9.62
N GLY A 217 -17.44 6.40 -8.72
CA GLY A 217 -17.66 6.34 -7.28
C GLY A 217 -18.04 7.69 -6.67
N LYS A 218 -18.47 7.65 -5.42
CA LYS A 218 -18.75 8.81 -4.58
C LYS A 218 -17.58 9.13 -3.65
N GLY A 219 -16.77 8.13 -3.30
CA GLY A 219 -15.62 8.27 -2.44
C GLY A 219 -14.44 8.92 -3.14
N GLU A 220 -13.63 9.63 -2.37
CA GLU A 220 -12.49 10.42 -2.86
C GLU A 220 -11.23 9.98 -2.12
N LEU A 221 -10.19 9.57 -2.85
CA LEU A 221 -8.98 8.99 -2.27
C LEU A 221 -8.32 9.89 -1.23
N ILE A 222 -8.21 11.20 -1.52
CA ILE A 222 -7.58 12.15 -0.61
C ILE A 222 -8.36 12.24 0.70
N GLU A 223 -9.69 12.32 0.65
CA GLU A 223 -10.51 12.38 1.87
C GLU A 223 -10.39 11.09 2.69
N GLU A 224 -10.40 9.94 2.02
CA GLU A 224 -10.34 8.61 2.64
C GLU A 224 -9.00 8.33 3.33
N VAL A 225 -7.88 8.64 2.67
CA VAL A 225 -6.53 8.47 3.24
C VAL A 225 -6.32 9.41 4.43
N LEU A 226 -7.00 10.55 4.44
CA LEU A 226 -7.01 11.52 5.54
C LEU A 226 -8.11 11.24 6.59
N GLY A 227 -8.62 10.00 6.64
CA GLY A 227 -9.51 9.52 7.71
C GLY A 227 -10.99 9.88 7.55
N GLY A 228 -11.40 10.44 6.42
CA GLY A 228 -12.80 10.79 6.10
C GLY A 228 -13.50 9.80 5.16
N SER A 229 -14.63 10.25 4.58
CA SER A 229 -15.38 9.61 3.48
C SER A 229 -15.82 8.14 3.69
N GLN A 230 -15.93 7.66 4.93
CA GLN A 230 -16.27 6.26 5.21
C GLN A 230 -17.63 5.84 4.64
N GLU A 231 -18.67 6.69 4.74
CA GLU A 231 -19.99 6.33 4.19
C GLU A 231 -19.98 6.26 2.67
N ARG A 232 -19.17 7.10 2.01
CA ARG A 232 -19.05 7.10 0.55
C ARG A 232 -18.27 5.89 0.06
N ALA A 233 -17.18 5.54 0.73
CA ALA A 233 -16.43 4.30 0.50
C ALA A 233 -17.33 3.06 0.65
N GLN A 234 -18.19 3.04 1.68
CA GLN A 234 -19.16 1.95 1.89
C GLN A 234 -20.21 1.89 0.76
N ALA A 235 -20.72 3.03 0.30
CA ALA A 235 -21.66 3.08 -0.82
C ALA A 235 -21.04 2.57 -2.13
N ASP A 236 -19.79 2.94 -2.41
CA ASP A 236 -19.06 2.49 -3.59
C ASP A 236 -18.85 0.98 -3.57
N ALA A 237 -18.44 0.42 -2.42
CA ALA A 237 -18.29 -1.03 -2.27
C ALA A 237 -19.60 -1.79 -2.48
N ILE A 238 -20.74 -1.21 -2.06
CA ILE A 238 -22.09 -1.76 -2.31
C ILE A 238 -22.38 -1.74 -3.82
N THR A 239 -22.09 -0.66 -4.53
CA THR A 239 -22.25 -0.58 -5.99
C THR A 239 -21.41 -1.66 -6.69
N VAL A 240 -20.14 -1.81 -6.31
CA VAL A 240 -19.26 -2.86 -6.87
C VAL A 240 -19.84 -4.26 -6.64
N ALA A 241 -20.31 -4.55 -5.42
CA ALA A 241 -20.77 -5.88 -5.05
C ALA A 241 -22.16 -6.24 -5.57
N ASN A 242 -23.09 -5.29 -5.60
CA ASN A 242 -24.52 -5.58 -5.82
C ASN A 242 -25.02 -5.12 -7.20
N GLU A 243 -24.49 -4.02 -7.72
CA GLU A 243 -24.90 -3.48 -9.03
C GLU A 243 -24.00 -4.03 -10.12
N ILE A 244 -22.68 -3.85 -9.99
CA ILE A 244 -21.69 -4.35 -10.98
C ILE A 244 -21.48 -5.85 -10.82
N LYS A 245 -21.57 -6.36 -9.59
CA LYS A 245 -21.33 -7.76 -9.23
C LYS A 245 -19.92 -8.21 -9.61
N ALA A 246 -18.92 -7.36 -9.33
CA ALA A 246 -17.53 -7.67 -9.60
C ALA A 246 -16.99 -8.79 -8.69
N PHE A 247 -15.99 -9.50 -9.21
CA PHE A 247 -15.20 -10.45 -8.44
C PHE A 247 -14.14 -9.73 -7.59
N ALA A 248 -13.51 -8.71 -8.18
CA ALA A 248 -12.46 -7.93 -7.54
C ALA A 248 -12.55 -6.44 -7.90
N ASP A 249 -12.05 -5.60 -7.00
CA ASP A 249 -11.80 -4.18 -7.22
C ASP A 249 -10.32 -3.87 -7.00
N LEU A 250 -9.70 -3.21 -7.98
CA LEU A 250 -8.27 -2.94 -7.98
C LEU A 250 -7.94 -1.49 -7.62
N SER A 251 -8.90 -0.79 -7.01
CA SER A 251 -8.78 0.59 -6.53
C SER A 251 -8.98 0.73 -5.01
N GLY A 252 -8.97 -0.39 -4.27
CA GLY A 252 -8.98 -0.46 -2.80
C GLY A 252 -7.70 0.05 -2.14
N VAL A 253 -7.23 1.24 -2.53
CA VAL A 253 -5.95 1.83 -2.11
C VAL A 253 -6.08 2.83 -0.95
N SER A 254 -7.22 2.82 -0.27
CA SER A 254 -7.46 3.54 0.99
C SER A 254 -7.98 2.57 2.05
N PRO A 255 -7.64 2.75 3.33
CA PRO A 255 -8.14 1.89 4.41
C PRO A 255 -9.68 1.77 4.44
N PRO A 256 -10.49 2.86 4.36
CA PRO A 256 -11.94 2.73 4.47
C PRO A 256 -12.56 2.04 3.24
N TYR A 257 -12.03 2.26 2.03
CA TYR A 257 -12.59 1.62 0.83
C TYR A 257 -12.20 0.15 0.71
N ALA A 258 -10.95 -0.20 1.02
CA ALA A 258 -10.53 -1.59 1.14
C ALA A 258 -11.42 -2.34 2.16
N ASP A 259 -11.51 -1.83 3.38
CA ASP A 259 -12.34 -2.42 4.43
C ASP A 259 -13.82 -2.61 4.01
N ALA A 260 -14.38 -1.63 3.30
CA ALA A 260 -15.73 -1.72 2.75
C ALA A 260 -15.87 -2.84 1.70
N LEU A 261 -14.91 -2.97 0.77
CA LEU A 261 -14.88 -4.03 -0.24
C LEU A 261 -14.80 -5.42 0.40
N ALA A 262 -13.91 -5.60 1.39
CA ALA A 262 -13.78 -6.86 2.13
C ALA A 262 -15.08 -7.26 2.84
N ARG A 263 -15.78 -6.30 3.48
CA ARG A 263 -17.10 -6.54 4.09
C ARG A 263 -18.15 -6.98 3.06
N GLN A 264 -18.05 -6.48 1.83
CA GLN A 264 -18.90 -6.90 0.71
C GLN A 264 -18.42 -8.19 0.02
N LYS A 265 -17.35 -8.82 0.53
CA LYS A 265 -16.73 -10.04 -0.02
C LYS A 265 -16.19 -9.86 -1.45
N VAL A 266 -15.75 -8.65 -1.79
CA VAL A 266 -15.06 -8.34 -3.06
C VAL A 266 -13.57 -8.44 -2.79
N ILE A 267 -12.81 -9.13 -3.64
CA ILE A 267 -11.34 -9.12 -3.52
C ILE A 267 -10.85 -7.70 -3.80
N ALA A 268 -10.16 -7.10 -2.84
CA ALA A 268 -9.55 -5.79 -2.96
C ALA A 268 -8.03 -5.92 -3.08
N VAL A 269 -7.44 -5.09 -3.93
CA VAL A 269 -5.98 -4.99 -4.05
C VAL A 269 -5.53 -3.58 -3.70
N GLY A 270 -4.45 -3.47 -2.93
CA GLY A 270 -3.69 -2.23 -2.74
C GLY A 270 -3.91 -1.54 -1.40
N ALA A 271 -4.58 -2.17 -0.43
CA ALA A 271 -4.72 -1.62 0.91
C ALA A 271 -3.35 -1.17 1.45
N PRO A 272 -3.17 0.11 1.82
CA PRO A 272 -1.85 0.64 2.11
C PRO A 272 -1.48 0.41 3.57
N TYR A 273 -0.40 -0.34 3.80
CA TYR A 273 0.31 -0.40 5.09
C TYR A 273 -0.56 -0.82 6.29
N MET A 274 -1.64 -1.56 6.07
CA MET A 274 -2.44 -2.11 7.18
C MET A 274 -1.64 -3.18 7.94
N SER A 275 -2.03 -3.48 9.18
CA SER A 275 -1.36 -4.51 9.98
C SER A 275 -1.61 -5.92 9.44
N LYS A 276 -0.71 -6.86 9.74
CA LYS A 276 -0.90 -8.29 9.40
C LYS A 276 -2.22 -8.83 9.95
N SER A 277 -2.57 -8.45 11.18
CA SER A 277 -3.84 -8.86 11.81
C SER A 277 -5.05 -8.27 11.07
N TRP A 278 -4.95 -7.04 10.56
CA TRP A 278 -6.01 -6.43 9.76
C TRP A 278 -6.27 -7.20 8.46
N PHE A 279 -5.21 -7.61 7.75
CA PHE A 279 -5.33 -8.45 6.55
C PHE A 279 -5.89 -9.84 6.90
N GLN A 280 -5.38 -10.47 7.96
CA GLN A 280 -5.82 -11.80 8.40
C GLN A 280 -7.29 -11.83 8.84
N ALA A 281 -7.80 -10.73 9.41
CA ALA A 281 -9.22 -10.62 9.78
C ALA A 281 -10.15 -10.46 8.55
N ARG A 282 -9.60 -10.13 7.37
CA ARG A 282 -10.34 -9.87 6.12
C ARG A 282 -10.14 -10.95 5.08
N ARG A 283 -9.59 -12.08 5.47
CA ARG A 283 -9.41 -13.23 4.60
C ARG A 283 -10.72 -13.66 3.95
N PRO A 284 -10.69 -14.12 2.68
CA PRO A 284 -9.57 -14.13 1.74
C PRO A 284 -9.46 -12.88 0.84
N TYR A 285 -10.04 -11.74 1.24
CA TYR A 285 -10.41 -10.66 0.31
C TYR A 285 -9.36 -9.54 0.14
N GLU A 286 -8.45 -9.33 1.08
CA GLU A 286 -7.52 -8.19 1.03
C GLU A 286 -6.12 -8.60 0.63
N TRP A 287 -5.56 -7.94 -0.39
CA TRP A 287 -4.21 -8.20 -0.88
C TRP A 287 -3.49 -6.89 -1.17
N SER A 288 -2.17 -6.86 -1.03
CA SER A 288 -1.41 -5.66 -1.34
C SER A 288 -0.04 -5.99 -1.87
N TRP A 289 0.47 -5.14 -2.76
CA TRP A 289 1.88 -5.16 -3.11
C TRP A 289 2.70 -4.22 -2.21
N PHE A 290 2.04 -3.41 -1.38
CA PHE A 290 2.69 -2.70 -0.29
C PHE A 290 3.04 -3.67 0.84
N ALA A 291 4.12 -3.38 1.57
CA ALA A 291 4.39 -4.06 2.84
C ALA A 291 3.33 -3.69 3.89
N ASP A 292 3.04 -4.61 4.81
CA ASP A 292 2.24 -4.34 5.99
C ASP A 292 2.99 -3.46 7.01
N CYS A 293 2.28 -2.80 7.92
CA CYS A 293 2.95 -1.93 8.91
C CYS A 293 3.83 -2.67 9.91
N ASN A 294 3.58 -3.94 10.21
CA ASN A 294 4.44 -4.70 11.10
C ASN A 294 5.82 -4.90 10.45
N THR A 295 5.84 -5.27 9.16
CA THR A 295 7.07 -5.42 8.38
C THR A 295 7.82 -4.09 8.22
N LEU A 296 7.11 -2.97 8.00
CA LEU A 296 7.71 -1.63 7.99
C LEU A 296 8.48 -1.32 9.28
N VAL A 297 7.85 -1.57 10.43
CA VAL A 297 8.44 -1.27 11.75
C VAL A 297 9.55 -2.26 12.07
N ASP A 298 9.39 -3.54 11.76
CA ASP A 298 10.45 -4.57 11.93
C ASP A 298 11.71 -4.19 11.15
N MET A 299 11.54 -3.81 9.87
CA MET A 299 12.65 -3.43 9.00
C MET A 299 13.30 -2.11 9.42
N SER A 300 12.51 -1.08 9.68
CA SER A 300 13.03 0.24 10.06
C SER A 300 13.76 0.18 11.41
N THR A 301 13.24 -0.59 12.37
CA THR A 301 13.89 -0.76 13.68
C THR A 301 15.15 -1.62 13.56
N SER A 302 15.13 -2.67 12.75
CA SER A 302 16.32 -3.49 12.46
C SER A 302 17.44 -2.64 11.85
N TYR A 303 17.08 -1.79 10.88
CA TYR A 303 18.01 -0.84 10.27
C TYR A 303 18.56 0.14 11.31
N TYR A 304 17.69 0.76 12.11
CA TYR A 304 18.10 1.71 13.14
C TYR A 304 19.09 1.07 14.13
N ILE A 305 18.79 -0.12 14.65
CA ILE A 305 19.64 -0.81 15.62
C ILE A 305 21.00 -1.17 15.01
N ALA A 306 21.03 -1.67 13.77
CA ALA A 306 22.29 -2.10 13.14
C ALA A 306 23.17 -0.92 12.68
N ARG A 307 22.54 0.11 12.10
CA ARG A 307 23.23 1.22 11.44
C ARG A 307 23.47 2.42 12.34
N LEU A 308 22.58 2.70 13.28
CA LEU A 308 22.55 3.99 13.99
C LEU A 308 22.80 3.82 15.49
N ALA A 309 22.07 2.91 16.14
CA ALA A 309 22.06 2.86 17.60
C ALA A 309 23.47 2.73 18.22
N GLY A 310 23.70 3.44 19.31
CA GLY A 310 24.98 3.49 20.03
C GLY A 310 26.03 4.40 19.40
N ARG A 311 25.68 5.22 18.41
CA ARG A 311 26.62 6.07 17.66
C ARG A 311 26.21 7.54 17.67
N PRO A 312 27.15 8.48 17.41
CA PRO A 312 26.80 9.88 17.23
C PRO A 312 26.03 10.12 15.92
N ALA A 313 25.28 11.22 15.89
CA ALA A 313 24.55 11.72 14.73
C ALA A 313 25.50 12.38 13.71
N ASN A 314 26.35 11.59 13.07
CA ASN A 314 27.37 12.07 12.14
C ASN A 314 26.80 12.60 10.84
N LEU A 315 25.57 12.22 10.49
CA LEU A 315 24.90 12.64 9.25
C LEU A 315 24.00 13.86 9.46
N ALA A 316 23.87 14.36 10.69
CA ALA A 316 23.22 15.63 10.96
C ALA A 316 24.10 16.81 10.49
N GLY A 317 23.49 17.97 10.29
CA GLY A 317 24.19 19.20 9.96
C GLY A 317 24.38 20.15 11.15
N GLY A 318 25.20 21.18 10.93
CA GLY A 318 25.41 22.27 11.87
C GLY A 318 25.83 21.78 13.27
N ALA A 319 25.18 22.33 14.30
CA ALA A 319 25.49 22.02 15.70
C ALA A 319 25.09 20.60 16.16
N LEU A 320 24.29 19.88 15.37
CA LEU A 320 23.83 18.52 15.69
C LEU A 320 24.85 17.46 15.26
N LYS A 321 25.73 17.79 14.32
CA LYS A 321 26.73 16.85 13.78
C LYS A 321 27.64 16.33 14.89
N GLY A 322 27.75 15.00 14.98
CA GLY A 322 28.62 14.33 15.95
C GLY A 322 28.07 14.32 17.39
N GLN A 323 26.89 14.88 17.64
CA GLN A 323 26.26 14.82 18.96
C GLN A 323 25.72 13.42 19.26
N PRO A 324 25.58 13.04 20.55
CA PRO A 324 24.89 11.80 20.92
C PRO A 324 23.49 11.75 20.32
N ARG A 325 23.11 10.59 19.76
CA ARG A 325 21.85 10.46 19.04
C ARG A 325 20.65 10.63 19.97
N ARG A 326 19.70 11.46 19.52
CA ARG A 326 18.37 11.64 20.09
C ARG A 326 17.36 11.49 18.96
N MET A 327 16.75 10.32 18.88
CA MET A 327 15.77 9.97 17.87
C MET A 327 14.37 10.40 18.30
N ALA A 328 13.66 11.06 17.39
CA ALA A 328 12.22 11.26 17.48
C ALA A 328 11.51 10.54 16.34
N LEU A 329 10.35 9.96 16.65
CA LEU A 329 9.43 9.40 15.67
C LEU A 329 8.31 10.42 15.42
N VAL A 330 7.99 10.69 14.17
CA VAL A 330 6.82 11.51 13.78
C VAL A 330 5.83 10.62 13.03
N ALA A 331 4.57 10.59 13.46
CA ALA A 331 3.55 9.68 12.91
C ALA A 331 2.11 10.22 13.05
N PRO A 332 1.16 9.79 12.20
CA PRO A 332 -0.26 10.07 12.37
C PRO A 332 -0.82 9.62 13.72
N ASP A 333 -1.76 10.36 14.29
CA ASP A 333 -2.46 10.03 15.55
C ASP A 333 -3.59 8.99 15.40
N SER A 334 -3.83 8.48 14.20
CA SER A 334 -4.89 7.51 13.94
C SER A 334 -4.55 6.11 14.44
N ASP A 335 -5.53 5.43 15.03
CA ASP A 335 -5.39 4.12 15.68
C ASP A 335 -4.67 3.07 14.81
N TRP A 336 -5.06 2.95 13.53
CA TRP A 336 -4.48 1.96 12.61
C TRP A 336 -2.97 2.16 12.33
N PHE A 337 -2.46 3.39 12.45
CA PHE A 337 -1.03 3.65 12.40
C PHE A 337 -0.37 3.37 13.76
N GLN A 338 -1.00 3.81 14.85
CA GLN A 338 -0.44 3.69 16.19
C GLN A 338 -0.26 2.24 16.64
N ASP A 339 -1.14 1.33 16.22
CA ASP A 339 -1.05 -0.12 16.47
C ASP A 339 0.33 -0.72 16.09
N CYS A 340 0.94 -0.21 15.02
CA CYS A 340 2.26 -0.66 14.57
C CYS A 340 3.39 0.26 15.06
N VAL A 341 3.18 1.58 14.99
CA VAL A 341 4.21 2.61 15.23
C VAL A 341 4.78 2.54 16.65
N ALA A 342 3.95 2.23 17.66
CA ALA A 342 4.38 2.13 19.06
C ALA A 342 5.47 1.06 19.30
N ALA A 343 5.48 -0.01 18.50
CA ALA A 343 6.44 -1.11 18.64
C ALA A 343 7.89 -0.71 18.30
N GLY A 344 8.09 0.34 17.50
CA GLY A 344 9.43 0.78 17.08
C GLY A 344 10.30 1.25 18.25
N PRO A 345 9.91 2.31 18.97
CA PRO A 345 10.63 2.77 20.16
C PRO A 345 10.80 1.68 21.24
N GLU A 346 9.80 0.82 21.43
CA GLU A 346 9.88 -0.32 22.35
C GLU A 346 11.00 -1.30 21.99
N ARG A 347 11.15 -1.64 20.71
CA ARG A 347 12.21 -2.53 20.24
C ARG A 347 13.59 -1.90 20.37
N VAL A 348 13.73 -0.60 20.11
CA VAL A 348 15.00 0.13 20.34
C VAL A 348 15.38 0.11 21.83
N ARG A 349 14.40 0.32 22.72
CA ARG A 349 14.59 0.19 24.18
C ARG A 349 15.01 -1.22 24.57
N ALA A 350 14.32 -2.24 24.06
CA ALA A 350 14.61 -3.65 24.32
C ALA A 350 15.99 -4.08 23.81
N ALA A 351 16.50 -3.45 22.76
CA ALA A 351 17.85 -3.65 22.24
C ALA A 351 18.95 -2.96 23.08
N GLY A 352 18.60 -2.26 24.16
CA GLY A 352 19.56 -1.63 25.08
C GLY A 352 19.80 -0.13 24.85
N PHE A 353 19.07 0.51 23.93
CA PHE A 353 19.30 1.90 23.53
C PHE A 353 18.22 2.85 24.04
N ALA A 354 17.73 2.62 25.26
CA ALA A 354 16.60 3.36 25.79
C ALA A 354 16.83 4.87 25.96
N GLY A 355 18.08 5.31 26.09
CA GLY A 355 18.43 6.73 26.18
C GLY A 355 18.42 7.48 24.85
N GLU A 356 18.30 6.79 23.70
CA GLU A 356 18.36 7.42 22.38
C GLU A 356 16.98 7.78 21.83
N ALA A 357 15.95 7.00 22.14
CA ALA A 357 14.58 7.25 21.69
C ALA A 357 13.87 8.26 22.61
N GLN A 358 13.14 9.22 22.02
CA GLN A 358 12.11 9.93 22.79
C GLN A 358 11.03 8.94 23.25
N ASP A 359 10.48 9.15 24.45
CA ASP A 359 9.51 8.23 25.06
C ASP A 359 8.24 8.09 24.22
N ASP A 360 7.73 9.23 23.72
CA ASP A 360 6.54 9.32 22.89
C ASP A 360 6.85 9.74 21.46
N ALA A 361 6.06 9.24 20.51
CA ALA A 361 6.02 9.76 19.15
C ALA A 361 5.45 11.18 19.14
N PHE A 362 5.96 12.02 18.24
CA PHE A 362 5.33 13.29 17.88
C PHE A 362 4.19 12.99 16.93
N THR A 363 2.96 13.11 17.44
CA THR A 363 1.77 12.77 16.67
C THR A 363 1.16 13.99 15.99
N TYR A 364 0.46 13.75 14.88
CA TYR A 364 -0.28 14.77 14.15
C TYR A 364 -1.54 14.19 13.54
N ARG A 365 -2.47 15.08 13.19
CA ARG A 365 -3.75 14.68 12.61
C ARG A 365 -3.59 14.59 11.10
N LEU A 366 -4.09 13.51 10.50
CA LEU A 366 -4.18 13.39 9.05
C LEU A 366 -5.27 14.31 8.49
N ASP A 367 -5.00 15.61 8.46
CA ASP A 367 -5.91 16.63 7.93
C ASP A 367 -5.12 17.68 7.15
N ILE A 368 -5.44 17.81 5.86
CA ILE A 368 -4.69 18.64 4.91
C ILE A 368 -4.53 20.10 5.39
N ASN A 369 -5.53 20.62 6.11
CA ASN A 369 -5.53 22.00 6.59
C ASN A 369 -4.73 22.18 7.88
N ALA A 370 -4.60 21.14 8.69
CA ALA A 370 -3.87 21.18 9.97
C ALA A 370 -2.38 20.83 9.83
N MET A 371 -1.99 20.05 8.82
CA MET A 371 -0.62 19.53 8.71
C MET A 371 0.47 20.62 8.73
N ALA A 372 0.30 21.71 7.98
CA ALA A 372 1.31 22.79 7.97
C ALA A 372 1.44 23.48 9.35
N PRO A 373 0.37 23.98 10.00
CA PRO A 373 0.42 24.44 11.38
C PRO A 373 1.00 23.42 12.38
N GLN A 374 0.69 22.12 12.22
CA GLN A 374 1.23 21.07 13.09
C GLN A 374 2.73 20.89 12.90
N ALA A 375 3.24 20.87 11.67
CA ALA A 375 4.69 20.87 11.39
C ALA A 375 5.39 22.09 12.03
N TYR A 376 4.74 23.26 12.00
CA TYR A 376 5.26 24.49 12.61
C TYR A 376 5.30 24.45 14.13
N SER A 377 4.52 23.57 14.77
CA SER A 377 4.58 23.28 16.20
C SER A 377 5.60 22.18 16.52
N ILE A 378 5.67 21.13 15.70
CA ILE A 378 6.55 19.96 15.92
C ILE A 378 8.02 20.34 15.83
N ILE A 379 8.46 21.04 14.77
CA ILE A 379 9.89 21.38 14.60
C ILE A 379 10.48 22.15 15.81
N PRO A 380 9.87 23.23 16.33
CA PRO A 380 10.38 23.89 17.53
C PRO A 380 10.51 22.94 18.75
N GLN A 381 9.62 21.96 18.89
CA GLN A 381 9.70 20.98 19.97
C GLN A 381 10.87 20.00 19.76
N LEU A 382 11.12 19.56 18.51
CA LEU A 382 12.28 18.74 18.19
C LEU A 382 13.59 19.48 18.50
N VAL A 383 13.67 20.77 18.14
CA VAL A 383 14.81 21.65 18.45
C VAL A 383 15.01 21.78 19.96
N SER A 384 13.95 22.09 20.72
CA SER A 384 14.05 22.30 22.18
C SER A 384 14.47 21.03 22.92
N ARG A 385 14.06 19.85 22.44
CA ARG A 385 14.47 18.53 22.95
C ARG A 385 15.82 18.05 22.41
N LYS A 386 16.49 18.87 21.59
CA LYS A 386 17.80 18.58 20.98
C LYS A 386 17.78 17.27 20.16
N VAL A 387 16.68 16.99 19.48
CA VAL A 387 16.55 15.82 18.62
C VAL A 387 17.57 15.93 17.48
N THR A 388 18.38 14.90 17.29
CA THR A 388 19.41 14.86 16.24
C THR A 388 18.97 14.05 15.02
N THR A 389 17.99 13.16 15.20
CA THR A 389 17.59 12.17 14.20
C THR A 389 16.07 12.08 14.18
N VAL A 390 15.46 12.25 13.03
CA VAL A 390 14.01 12.19 12.84
C VAL A 390 13.69 10.99 11.97
N VAL A 391 12.93 10.04 12.53
CA VAL A 391 12.34 8.92 11.80
C VAL A 391 10.93 9.36 11.41
N CYS A 392 10.69 9.55 10.12
CA CYS A 392 9.33 9.82 9.62
C CYS A 392 8.63 8.49 9.35
N ALA A 393 7.70 8.13 10.24
CA ALA A 393 6.63 7.19 9.96
C ALA A 393 5.37 7.99 9.57
N CYS A 394 5.58 8.98 8.69
CA CYS A 394 4.64 10.03 8.37
C CYS A 394 4.39 10.09 6.86
N ASP A 395 3.27 10.65 6.47
CA ASP A 395 2.93 10.83 5.06
C ASP A 395 3.83 11.90 4.39
N PRO A 396 4.02 11.83 3.06
CA PRO A 396 4.91 12.75 2.35
C PRO A 396 4.47 14.22 2.44
N LEU A 397 3.18 14.53 2.64
CA LEU A 397 2.72 15.90 2.76
C LEU A 397 3.17 16.52 4.08
N MET A 398 3.04 15.79 5.20
CA MET A 398 3.61 16.22 6.48
C MET A 398 5.13 16.39 6.38
N LEU A 399 5.84 15.43 5.77
CA LEU A 399 7.29 15.50 5.61
C LEU A 399 7.76 16.70 4.78
N MET A 400 7.01 17.09 3.74
CA MET A 400 7.26 18.31 2.97
C MET A 400 7.21 19.56 3.86
N PHE A 401 6.22 19.66 4.76
CA PHE A 401 6.14 20.80 5.69
C PHE A 401 7.22 20.76 6.77
N LEU A 402 7.53 19.59 7.32
CA LEU A 402 8.59 19.41 8.31
C LEU A 402 9.95 19.84 7.76
N THR A 403 10.31 19.39 6.55
CA THR A 403 11.60 19.73 5.94
C THR A 403 11.70 21.23 5.60
N GLY A 404 10.62 21.83 5.08
CA GLY A 404 10.56 23.27 4.84
C GLY A 404 10.71 24.09 6.13
N LYS A 405 10.04 23.68 7.20
CA LYS A 405 10.12 24.38 8.50
C LYS A 405 11.45 24.20 9.20
N ALA A 406 12.05 23.01 9.09
CA ALA A 406 13.38 22.73 9.62
C ALA A 406 14.44 23.67 9.02
N ARG A 407 14.41 23.88 7.69
CA ARG A 407 15.25 24.89 7.02
C ARG A 407 15.04 26.30 7.61
N GLU A 408 13.80 26.74 7.77
CA GLU A 408 13.51 28.08 8.34
C GLU A 408 14.10 28.29 9.73
N GLN A 409 14.24 27.23 10.53
CA GLN A 409 14.82 27.28 11.87
C GLN A 409 16.33 26.97 11.91
N GLY A 410 16.97 26.74 10.75
CA GLY A 410 18.36 26.27 10.71
C GLY A 410 18.55 24.91 11.40
N TYR A 411 17.49 24.10 11.46
CA TYR A 411 17.48 22.79 12.09
C TYR A 411 17.77 21.71 11.03
N GLN A 412 18.89 21.01 11.15
CA GLN A 412 19.35 20.03 10.16
C GLN A 412 19.59 18.66 10.82
N PRO A 413 18.53 17.91 11.18
CA PRO A 413 18.69 16.57 11.74
C PRO A 413 19.09 15.53 10.69
N GLU A 414 19.45 14.33 11.13
CA GLU A 414 19.43 13.13 10.29
C GLU A 414 17.97 12.79 9.95
N TRP A 415 17.63 12.75 8.66
CA TRP A 415 16.32 12.27 8.20
C TRP A 415 16.39 10.79 7.82
N VAL A 416 15.63 9.96 8.54
CA VAL A 416 15.56 8.53 8.29
C VAL A 416 14.28 8.20 7.50
N SER A 417 14.47 7.71 6.27
CA SER A 417 13.41 7.17 5.43
C SER A 417 13.04 5.74 5.84
N THR A 418 11.74 5.50 6.00
CA THR A 418 11.17 4.19 6.36
C THR A 418 10.62 3.43 5.14
N GLY A 419 10.71 4.00 3.93
CA GLY A 419 10.07 3.45 2.73
C GLY A 419 8.54 3.57 2.70
N LEU A 420 7.95 4.29 3.66
CA LEU A 420 6.50 4.53 3.73
C LEU A 420 6.03 5.49 2.64
N ALA A 421 4.89 5.22 2.02
CA ALA A 421 4.18 6.13 1.11
C ALA A 421 5.07 6.75 0.02
N PHE A 422 5.96 5.93 -0.55
CA PHE A 422 6.88 6.29 -1.63
C PHE A 422 7.89 7.40 -1.30
N VAL A 423 8.13 7.74 -0.03
CA VAL A 423 9.17 8.73 0.35
C VAL A 423 10.58 8.29 -0.08
N ASP A 424 10.77 6.99 -0.35
CA ASP A 424 11.96 6.35 -0.91
C ASP A 424 12.00 6.33 -2.45
N GLN A 425 11.09 7.05 -3.13
CA GLN A 425 11.06 7.19 -4.59
C GLN A 425 11.41 8.62 -5.01
N ASP A 426 12.12 8.76 -6.14
CA ASP A 426 12.61 10.06 -6.61
C ASP A 426 11.49 11.08 -6.85
N PRO A 427 10.34 10.75 -7.50
CA PRO A 427 9.27 11.72 -7.74
C PRO A 427 8.72 12.37 -6.47
N VAL A 428 8.76 11.68 -5.33
CA VAL A 428 8.27 12.18 -4.04
C VAL A 428 9.38 12.91 -3.29
N ALA A 429 10.58 12.33 -3.23
CA ALA A 429 11.71 12.94 -2.53
C ALA A 429 12.16 14.28 -3.13
N GLN A 430 11.97 14.49 -4.43
CA GLN A 430 12.22 15.77 -5.10
C GLN A 430 11.28 16.89 -4.66
N LEU A 431 10.15 16.58 -3.98
CA LEU A 431 9.18 17.58 -3.51
C LEU A 431 9.55 18.19 -2.16
N PHE A 432 10.48 17.58 -1.43
CA PHE A 432 10.90 18.05 -0.11
C PHE A 432 11.89 19.22 -0.21
N GLU A 433 12.12 19.91 0.90
CA GLU A 433 13.09 20.99 0.97
C GLU A 433 14.52 20.42 0.81
N GLN A 434 15.08 20.53 -0.39
CA GLN A 434 16.31 19.84 -0.77
C GLN A 434 17.52 20.24 0.09
N SER A 435 17.59 21.49 0.55
CA SER A 435 18.65 21.93 1.48
C SER A 435 18.60 21.20 2.82
N ASN A 436 17.43 20.68 3.18
CA ASN A 436 17.22 19.94 4.41
C ASN A 436 17.08 18.41 4.20
N TRP A 437 16.83 17.97 2.97
CA TRP A 437 16.63 16.56 2.60
C TRP A 437 17.87 15.90 1.97
N ASP A 438 18.82 16.69 1.45
CA ASP A 438 20.08 16.15 0.93
C ASP A 438 20.83 15.37 2.02
N GLY A 439 21.26 14.15 1.69
CA GLY A 439 21.87 13.24 2.65
C GLY A 439 20.88 12.47 3.54
N ALA A 440 19.56 12.60 3.36
CA ALA A 440 18.59 11.69 3.97
C ALA A 440 18.93 10.23 3.62
N PHE A 441 18.66 9.29 4.52
CA PHE A 441 19.08 7.89 4.35
C PHE A 441 18.07 6.96 5.02
N GLY A 442 18.17 5.65 4.76
CA GLY A 442 17.27 4.69 5.38
C GLY A 442 17.10 3.45 4.52
N ILE A 443 15.85 2.98 4.44
CA ILE A 443 15.51 1.76 3.72
C ILE A 443 14.55 2.03 2.56
N SER A 444 14.61 1.16 1.55
CA SER A 444 13.65 1.09 0.46
C SER A 444 13.18 -0.35 0.28
N PHE A 445 11.87 -0.54 0.24
CA PHE A 445 11.25 -1.83 -0.09
C PHE A 445 11.26 -2.06 -1.60
N ALA A 446 11.36 -1.01 -2.41
CA ALA A 446 11.51 -1.15 -3.84
C ALA A 446 12.90 -1.70 -4.23
N GLY A 447 12.98 -2.32 -5.40
CA GLY A 447 14.23 -2.51 -6.11
C GLY A 447 14.82 -1.19 -6.59
N ALA A 448 15.92 -1.26 -7.33
CA ALA A 448 16.36 -0.10 -8.11
C ALA A 448 15.26 0.22 -9.14
N PRO A 449 14.71 1.44 -9.15
CA PRO A 449 13.64 1.77 -10.08
C PRO A 449 14.16 1.71 -11.52
N PRO A 450 13.35 1.22 -12.48
CA PRO A 450 13.71 1.30 -13.88
C PRO A 450 13.77 2.77 -14.30
N ALA A 451 14.48 3.06 -15.40
CA ALA A 451 14.37 4.37 -16.03
C ALA A 451 12.90 4.61 -16.44
N ALA A 452 12.48 5.88 -16.44
CA ALA A 452 11.12 6.26 -16.80
C ALA A 452 10.66 5.59 -18.11
N ASN A 453 9.47 5.00 -18.11
CA ASN A 453 8.86 4.32 -19.25
C ASN A 453 9.66 3.13 -19.84
N SER A 454 10.58 2.53 -19.08
CA SER A 454 11.36 1.37 -19.53
C SER A 454 11.10 0.08 -18.75
N GLY A 455 10.28 0.16 -17.68
CA GLY A 455 9.98 -0.97 -16.82
C GLY A 455 9.02 -2.01 -17.44
N PRO A 456 8.74 -3.10 -16.72
CA PRO A 456 7.82 -4.13 -17.17
C PRO A 456 6.45 -3.60 -17.58
N GLY A 457 5.86 -2.67 -16.82
CA GLY A 457 4.56 -2.08 -17.12
C GLY A 457 4.57 -1.29 -18.42
N ALA A 458 5.59 -0.46 -18.64
CA ALA A 458 5.74 0.28 -19.88
C ALA A 458 5.89 -0.64 -21.11
N ARG A 459 6.67 -1.72 -20.98
CA ARG A 459 6.80 -2.73 -22.05
C ARG A 459 5.50 -3.48 -22.31
N ALA A 460 4.77 -3.84 -21.25
CA ALA A 460 3.46 -4.47 -21.34
C ALA A 460 2.47 -3.59 -22.11
N PHE A 461 2.35 -2.32 -21.72
CA PHE A 461 1.50 -1.36 -22.42
C PHE A 461 1.91 -1.15 -23.89
N ALA A 462 3.21 -0.98 -24.16
CA ALA A 462 3.69 -0.78 -25.54
C ALA A 462 3.37 -1.97 -26.45
N SER A 463 3.32 -3.19 -25.91
CA SER A 463 2.98 -4.39 -26.69
C SER A 463 1.53 -4.43 -27.16
N THR A 464 0.60 -3.79 -26.44
CA THR A 464 -0.83 -3.75 -26.76
C THR A 464 -1.29 -2.42 -27.35
N ARG A 465 -0.50 -1.36 -27.16
CA ARG A 465 -0.75 0.00 -27.65
C ARG A 465 0.50 0.58 -28.32
N PRO A 466 0.96 -0.02 -29.44
CA PRO A 466 2.18 0.42 -30.11
C PRO A 466 2.09 1.91 -30.52
N GLY A 467 3.16 2.66 -30.25
CA GLY A 467 3.24 4.09 -30.58
C GLY A 467 2.49 5.04 -29.62
N LYS A 468 1.78 4.52 -28.62
CA LYS A 468 1.17 5.35 -27.56
C LYS A 468 2.09 5.46 -26.35
N VAL A 469 1.98 6.58 -25.64
CA VAL A 469 2.66 6.81 -24.36
C VAL A 469 1.71 6.41 -23.24
N PRO A 470 2.13 5.59 -22.25
CA PRO A 470 1.30 5.27 -21.09
C PRO A 470 1.28 6.42 -20.07
N SER A 471 0.45 6.28 -19.04
CA SER A 471 0.60 7.04 -17.79
C SER A 471 2.01 6.88 -17.25
N LYS A 472 2.57 7.94 -16.68
CA LYS A 472 3.84 7.96 -15.95
C LYS A 472 3.81 7.01 -14.76
N THR A 473 2.63 6.71 -14.21
CA THR A 473 2.44 5.76 -13.12
C THR A 473 2.30 4.30 -13.58
N VAL A 474 2.53 4.00 -14.88
CA VAL A 474 2.31 2.67 -15.48
C VAL A 474 2.91 1.50 -14.70
N GLU A 475 4.08 1.68 -14.08
CA GLU A 475 4.68 0.61 -13.28
C GLU A 475 3.85 0.30 -12.03
N ALA A 476 3.32 1.31 -11.33
CA ALA A 476 2.42 1.09 -10.20
C ALA A 476 1.11 0.43 -10.64
N LEU A 477 0.51 0.90 -11.74
CA LEU A 477 -0.72 0.32 -12.29
C LEU A 477 -0.52 -1.12 -12.76
N PHE A 478 0.66 -1.43 -13.30
CA PHE A 478 1.05 -2.79 -13.69
C PHE A 478 1.15 -3.71 -12.48
N HIS A 479 1.89 -3.36 -11.43
CA HIS A 479 2.02 -4.20 -10.24
C HIS A 479 0.68 -4.39 -9.52
N GLN A 480 -0.17 -3.35 -9.51
CA GLN A 480 -1.54 -3.41 -8.99
C GLN A 480 -2.37 -4.50 -9.70
N LEU A 481 -2.34 -4.53 -11.04
CA LEU A 481 -2.99 -5.59 -11.82
C LEU A 481 -2.28 -6.95 -11.69
N GLN A 482 -0.96 -6.94 -11.57
CA GLN A 482 -0.14 -8.14 -11.56
C GLN A 482 -0.39 -9.02 -10.34
N VAL A 483 -0.53 -8.44 -9.15
CA VAL A 483 -0.90 -9.19 -7.94
C VAL A 483 -2.20 -9.97 -8.18
N PHE A 484 -3.20 -9.30 -8.75
CA PHE A 484 -4.48 -9.94 -9.06
C PHE A 484 -4.34 -11.02 -10.15
N ALA A 485 -3.64 -10.73 -11.25
CA ALA A 485 -3.42 -11.67 -12.34
C ALA A 485 -2.65 -12.93 -11.89
N VAL A 486 -1.65 -12.77 -11.02
CA VAL A 486 -0.95 -13.87 -10.36
C VAL A 486 -1.93 -14.72 -9.57
N GLY A 487 -2.75 -14.12 -8.70
CA GLY A 487 -3.71 -14.87 -7.88
C GLY A 487 -4.75 -15.62 -8.71
N VAL A 488 -5.26 -15.02 -9.80
CA VAL A 488 -6.18 -15.71 -10.73
C VAL A 488 -5.50 -16.91 -11.40
N GLN A 489 -4.27 -16.74 -11.91
CA GLN A 489 -3.55 -17.86 -12.54
C GLN A 489 -3.23 -18.96 -11.52
N MET A 490 -2.81 -18.60 -10.32
CA MET A 490 -2.46 -19.55 -9.26
C MET A 490 -3.68 -20.25 -8.65
N ALA A 491 -4.88 -19.67 -8.75
CA ALA A 491 -6.12 -20.29 -8.30
C ALA A 491 -6.50 -21.55 -9.09
N GLY A 492 -6.04 -21.64 -10.34
CA GLY A 492 -6.42 -22.74 -11.24
C GLY A 492 -7.79 -22.54 -11.90
N PRO A 493 -8.30 -23.58 -12.58
CA PRO A 493 -9.55 -23.49 -13.32
C PRO A 493 -10.75 -23.08 -12.45
N LYS A 494 -10.86 -23.61 -11.22
CA LYS A 494 -11.95 -23.28 -10.29
C LYS A 494 -11.62 -22.01 -9.50
N LEU A 495 -12.00 -20.84 -10.02
CA LEU A 495 -11.71 -19.54 -9.41
C LEU A 495 -12.74 -19.14 -8.34
N THR A 496 -12.30 -19.07 -7.09
CA THR A 496 -13.06 -18.61 -5.92
C THR A 496 -12.12 -17.73 -5.08
N PRO A 497 -12.63 -16.92 -4.13
CA PRO A 497 -11.76 -16.20 -3.20
C PRO A 497 -10.82 -17.13 -2.42
N GLU A 498 -11.29 -18.32 -2.05
CA GLU A 498 -10.50 -19.31 -1.30
C GLU A 498 -9.41 -19.96 -2.18
N THR A 499 -9.71 -20.28 -3.44
CA THR A 499 -8.69 -20.81 -4.36
C THR A 499 -7.70 -19.73 -4.80
N PHE A 500 -8.14 -18.47 -4.90
CA PHE A 500 -7.24 -17.32 -5.09
C PHE A 500 -6.23 -17.23 -3.94
N GLU A 501 -6.69 -17.26 -2.70
CA GLU A 501 -5.81 -17.24 -1.52
C GLU A 501 -4.86 -18.44 -1.48
N ALA A 502 -5.38 -19.66 -1.68
CA ALA A 502 -4.56 -20.85 -1.73
C ALA A 502 -3.53 -20.83 -2.87
N GLY A 503 -3.85 -20.16 -3.97
CA GLY A 503 -2.95 -19.93 -5.09
C GLY A 503 -1.85 -18.93 -4.77
N MET A 504 -2.22 -17.78 -4.21
CA MET A 504 -1.27 -16.76 -3.76
C MET A 504 -0.27 -17.32 -2.75
N PHE A 505 -0.69 -18.15 -1.79
CA PHE A 505 0.23 -18.80 -0.84
C PHE A 505 1.17 -19.85 -1.43
N LYS A 506 0.94 -20.25 -2.69
CA LYS A 506 1.84 -21.15 -3.44
C LYS A 506 2.71 -20.39 -4.42
N TYR A 507 2.52 -19.08 -4.56
CA TYR A 507 3.35 -18.25 -5.42
C TYR A 507 4.80 -18.32 -4.91
N PRO A 508 5.79 -18.62 -5.77
CA PRO A 508 7.17 -18.70 -5.35
C PRO A 508 7.70 -17.31 -5.02
N THR A 509 8.69 -17.23 -4.13
CA THR A 509 9.40 -15.97 -3.88
C THR A 509 10.02 -15.44 -5.17
N ARG A 510 9.76 -14.17 -5.49
CA ARG A 510 10.29 -13.47 -6.67
C ARG A 510 10.81 -12.10 -6.28
N SER A 511 11.90 -11.66 -6.91
CA SER A 511 12.48 -10.34 -6.66
C SER A 511 12.60 -9.53 -7.95
N GLY A 512 12.31 -8.23 -7.87
CA GLY A 512 12.39 -7.33 -9.00
C GLY A 512 12.33 -5.85 -8.60
N PRO A 513 11.96 -4.95 -9.53
CA PRO A 513 11.93 -3.51 -9.28
C PRO A 513 10.94 -3.06 -8.17
N ALA A 514 9.88 -3.82 -7.93
CA ALA A 514 8.93 -3.62 -6.82
C ALA A 514 9.27 -4.39 -5.51
N GLY A 515 10.53 -4.84 -5.33
CA GLY A 515 10.96 -5.57 -4.14
C GLY A 515 10.91 -7.10 -4.25
N THR A 516 10.89 -7.80 -3.11
CA THR A 516 10.82 -9.27 -3.06
C THR A 516 9.45 -9.72 -2.61
N TRP A 517 8.67 -10.31 -3.53
CA TRP A 517 7.32 -10.80 -3.31
C TRP A 517 7.35 -12.23 -2.76
N THR A 518 6.74 -12.47 -1.60
CA THR A 518 6.76 -13.80 -0.96
C THR A 518 5.39 -14.43 -0.72
N PHE A 519 4.38 -13.65 -0.29
CA PHE A 519 3.01 -14.13 0.00
C PHE A 519 2.97 -15.46 0.75
N GLY A 520 3.72 -15.59 1.85
CA GLY A 520 3.72 -16.80 2.68
C GLY A 520 2.35 -17.10 3.31
N SER A 521 2.20 -18.27 3.93
CA SER A 521 0.96 -18.62 4.63
C SER A 521 0.59 -17.57 5.68
N GLY A 522 -0.55 -16.90 5.49
CA GLY A 522 -1.02 -15.83 6.38
C GLY A 522 -0.45 -14.45 6.10
N ASP A 523 0.30 -14.29 5.00
CA ASP A 523 0.86 -13.03 4.52
C ASP A 523 0.18 -12.59 3.21
N TYR A 524 -0.49 -11.44 3.28
CA TYR A 524 -1.30 -10.86 2.20
C TYR A 524 -0.58 -9.72 1.50
N THR A 525 0.67 -9.50 1.86
CA THR A 525 1.50 -8.41 1.38
C THR A 525 2.73 -8.95 0.65
N ALA A 526 3.28 -8.14 -0.25
CA ALA A 526 4.36 -8.62 -1.10
C ALA A 526 5.70 -8.70 -0.37
N THR A 527 6.17 -7.58 0.18
CA THR A 527 7.59 -7.37 0.47
C THR A 527 7.98 -7.59 1.93
N GLY A 528 8.90 -8.53 2.16
CA GLY A 528 9.49 -8.83 3.48
C GLY A 528 10.96 -8.42 3.64
N ASP A 529 11.56 -7.78 2.63
CA ASP A 529 12.96 -7.34 2.63
C ASP A 529 13.11 -5.87 2.24
N ALA A 530 14.30 -5.30 2.48
CA ALA A 530 14.60 -3.94 2.05
C ALA A 530 16.09 -3.79 1.74
N ARG A 531 16.40 -2.81 0.90
CA ARG A 531 17.76 -2.34 0.66
C ARG A 531 18.01 -1.05 1.43
N GLU A 532 19.26 -0.80 1.76
CA GLU A 532 19.66 0.52 2.25
C GLU A 532 19.71 1.53 1.10
N VAL A 533 19.36 2.78 1.38
CA VAL A 533 19.42 3.88 0.43
C VAL A 533 19.88 5.17 1.09
N TYR A 534 20.50 6.05 0.31
CA TYR A 534 20.70 7.46 0.68
C TYR A 534 20.31 8.38 -0.47
N TYR A 535 19.88 9.58 -0.15
CA TYR A 535 19.39 10.56 -1.11
C TYR A 535 20.49 11.58 -1.44
N SER A 536 20.63 11.88 -2.73
CA SER A 536 21.50 12.95 -3.23
C SER A 536 20.66 13.93 -4.05
N ALA A 537 20.50 15.15 -3.55
CA ALA A 537 19.84 16.26 -4.24
C ALA A 537 20.59 16.68 -5.52
N SER A 538 21.85 16.28 -5.65
CA SER A 538 22.72 16.61 -6.78
C SER A 538 22.69 15.56 -7.91
N THR A 539 22.28 14.33 -7.62
CA THR A 539 22.32 13.24 -8.61
C THR A 539 21.13 13.36 -9.56
N PRO A 540 21.30 13.28 -10.89
CA PRO A 540 20.19 13.25 -11.84
C PRO A 540 19.27 12.04 -11.61
N SER A 541 17.95 12.25 -11.64
CA SER A 541 16.99 11.15 -11.51
C SER A 541 16.70 10.51 -12.87
N THR A 542 16.83 9.20 -12.94
CA THR A 542 16.41 8.38 -14.09
C THR A 542 14.91 8.03 -14.03
N GLN A 543 14.30 8.13 -12.84
CA GLN A 543 12.89 7.78 -12.60
C GLN A 543 11.95 8.97 -12.86
N ALA A 544 12.31 10.17 -12.39
CA ALA A 544 11.45 11.34 -12.40
C ALA A 544 11.91 12.47 -13.33
N GLY A 545 13.15 12.41 -13.83
CA GLY A 545 13.84 13.55 -14.44
C GLY A 545 14.29 14.57 -13.37
N GLY A 546 15.01 15.61 -13.80
CA GLY A 546 15.57 16.60 -12.86
C GLY A 546 16.72 16.06 -12.01
N ARG A 547 17.02 16.75 -10.90
CA ARG A 547 18.03 16.34 -9.90
C ARG A 547 17.34 15.90 -8.62
N GLY A 548 18.02 15.06 -7.85
CA GLY A 548 17.46 14.42 -6.66
C GLY A 548 17.17 12.96 -6.92
N SER A 549 18.00 12.07 -6.38
CA SER A 549 17.84 10.62 -6.56
C SER A 549 18.26 9.82 -5.34
N TRP A 550 17.51 8.74 -5.08
CA TRP A 550 17.88 7.69 -4.12
C TRP A 550 18.90 6.75 -4.71
N ILE A 551 20.03 6.61 -4.02
CA ILE A 551 21.16 5.78 -4.41
C ILE A 551 21.19 4.52 -3.57
N ASP A 552 21.32 3.37 -4.23
CA ASP A 552 21.65 2.10 -3.60
C ASP A 552 23.18 1.98 -3.45
N PRO A 553 23.74 2.00 -2.24
CA PRO A 553 25.19 1.86 -2.05
C PRO A 553 25.70 0.47 -2.46
N SER A 554 24.85 -0.55 -2.47
CA SER A 554 25.20 -1.89 -2.95
C SER A 554 25.12 -2.03 -4.47
N GLY A 555 24.49 -1.08 -5.17
CA GLY A 555 24.19 -1.19 -6.60
C GLY A 555 23.19 -2.31 -6.91
N GLY A 556 22.19 -2.53 -6.04
CA GLY A 556 21.16 -3.56 -6.21
C GLY A 556 21.58 -4.97 -5.78
N ARG A 557 22.79 -5.13 -5.22
CA ARG A 557 23.35 -6.45 -4.86
C ARG A 557 22.90 -6.96 -3.50
N SER A 558 22.43 -6.10 -2.61
CA SER A 558 22.12 -6.47 -1.24
C SER A 558 20.72 -6.03 -0.83
N ARG A 559 19.95 -6.98 -0.34
CA ARG A 559 18.66 -6.78 0.34
C ARG A 559 18.70 -7.59 1.63
N TYR A 560 18.05 -7.07 2.67
CA TYR A 560 18.14 -7.62 4.01
C TYR A 560 16.74 -7.94 4.53
N LEU A 561 16.64 -9.03 5.27
CA LEU A 561 15.49 -9.35 6.11
C LEU A 561 15.62 -8.63 7.47
N PRO A 562 14.55 -8.60 8.29
CA PRO A 562 14.64 -8.09 9.65
C PRO A 562 15.80 -8.75 10.43
N GLY A 563 16.56 -7.94 11.18
CA GLY A 563 17.73 -8.38 11.94
C GLY A 563 18.99 -8.72 11.12
N GLN A 564 18.96 -8.60 9.78
CA GLN A 564 20.11 -8.98 8.92
C GLN A 564 20.87 -7.79 8.33
N PHE A 565 20.49 -6.55 8.66
CA PHE A 565 21.28 -5.38 8.24
C PHE A 565 22.69 -5.44 8.83
N PRO A 566 23.73 -5.11 8.05
CA PRO A 566 25.10 -5.14 8.53
C PRO A 566 25.32 -4.04 9.58
N THR A 567 26.08 -4.36 10.61
CA THR A 567 26.51 -3.37 11.60
C THR A 567 27.60 -2.49 11.00
N GLY A 568 27.44 -1.18 11.12
CA GLY A 568 28.41 -0.20 10.62
C GLY A 568 27.68 1.06 10.23
N ASP A 569 28.41 2.17 10.04
CA ASP A 569 27.74 3.44 9.76
C ASP A 569 26.92 3.33 8.47
N PRO A 570 25.75 4.00 8.42
CA PRO A 570 24.96 4.05 7.19
C PRO A 570 25.83 4.62 6.09
N VAL A 571 25.72 4.05 4.89
CA VAL A 571 26.46 4.58 3.74
C VAL A 571 25.79 5.87 3.31
N ASN A 572 26.52 6.98 3.33
CA ASN A 572 26.08 8.23 2.73
C ASN A 572 27.14 8.70 1.72
N GLY A 573 26.71 9.37 0.65
CA GLY A 573 27.59 9.75 -0.46
C GLY A 573 28.57 10.90 -0.16
N THR A 574 28.95 11.12 1.10
CA THR A 574 29.84 12.22 1.53
C THR A 574 31.14 11.73 2.14
#